data_AF-A0A832RWZ5-F1
#
_entry.id   AF-A0A832RWZ5-F1
#
_cell.length_a   1.000
_cell.length_b   1.000
_cell.length_c   1.000
_cell.angle_alpha   90.00
_cell.angle_beta   90.00
_cell.angle_gamma   90.00
#
_symmetry.space_group_name_H-M   'P 1'
#
loop_
_entity.id
_entity.type
_entity.pdbx_description
1 polymer ?
#
loop_
_entity_poly.entity_id
_entity_poly.type
_entity_poly.pdbx_seq_one_letter_code
_entity_poly.pdbx_strand_id
1 'polypeptide(L)'
;MVKVIERIKEVIGVGRVHVDRHTIELNIQSIEDVKKFIVLMKDHVILKKPHLEILQKYISIVESKNHLKREGFIEILKLIKELRKVNRVVRGNEKHDIDEIIRSMRV
;
A
#
# COMPACT_ATOMS: atom_id res chain seq x y z
N MET A 1 12.26 -2.35 -22.97
CA MET A 1 11.69 -2.02 -21.64
C MET A 1 10.61 -3.00 -21.20
N VAL A 2 9.59 -3.30 -22.02
CA VAL A 2 8.55 -4.30 -21.66
C VAL A 2 9.13 -5.65 -21.22
N LYS A 3 10.13 -6.17 -21.94
CA LYS A 3 10.82 -7.44 -21.59
C LYS A 3 11.45 -7.45 -20.19
N VAL A 4 11.92 -6.30 -19.69
CA VAL A 4 12.51 -6.21 -18.34
C VAL A 4 11.42 -6.32 -17.29
N ILE A 5 10.29 -5.63 -17.48
CA ILE A 5 9.18 -5.65 -16.51
C ILE A 5 8.48 -7.02 -16.50
N GLU A 6 8.30 -7.66 -17.66
CA GLU A 6 7.82 -9.05 -17.70
C GLU A 6 8.78 -10.01 -16.99
N ARG A 7 10.11 -9.84 -17.15
CA ARG A 7 11.07 -10.68 -16.43
C ARG A 7 11.03 -10.43 -14.92
N ILE A 8 10.84 -9.19 -14.48
CA ILE A 8 10.63 -8.87 -13.06
C ILE A 8 9.36 -9.56 -12.54
N LYS A 9 8.27 -9.51 -13.31
CA LYS A 9 7.03 -10.22 -12.95
C LYS A 9 7.23 -11.74 -12.87
N GLU A 10 8.00 -12.35 -13.77
CA GLU A 10 8.33 -13.78 -13.70
C GLU A 10 9.09 -14.13 -12.41
N VAL A 11 10.04 -13.28 -12.00
CA VAL A 11 10.81 -13.47 -10.75
C VAL A 11 9.94 -13.27 -9.52
N ILE A 12 9.10 -12.24 -9.51
CA ILE A 12 8.22 -11.91 -8.38
C ILE A 12 7.05 -12.91 -8.28
N GLY A 13 6.61 -13.46 -9.40
CA GLY A 13 5.51 -14.44 -9.49
C GLY A 13 4.11 -13.85 -9.27
N VAL A 14 3.98 -12.54 -9.10
CA VAL A 14 2.69 -11.85 -8.89
C VAL A 14 2.60 -10.51 -9.62
N GLY A 15 1.36 -10.02 -9.78
CA GLY A 15 1.07 -8.74 -10.41
C GLY A 15 0.76 -8.83 -11.90
N ARG A 16 0.36 -7.69 -12.47
CA ARG A 16 -0.02 -7.54 -13.88
C ARG A 16 0.80 -6.42 -14.51
N VAL A 17 1.31 -6.66 -15.71
CA VAL A 17 1.98 -5.63 -16.49
C VAL A 17 0.91 -4.83 -17.22
N HIS A 18 0.94 -3.52 -17.03
CA HIS A 18 0.14 -2.56 -17.76
C HIS A 18 1.07 -1.73 -18.65
N VAL A 19 0.64 -1.50 -19.89
CA VAL A 19 1.37 -0.70 -20.86
C VAL A 19 0.47 0.46 -21.27
N ASP A 20 0.91 1.67 -20.97
CA ASP A 20 0.32 2.92 -21.47
C ASP A 20 1.26 3.55 -22.50
N ARG A 21 0.82 4.63 -23.18
CA ARG A 21 1.55 5.35 -24.23
C ARG A 21 2.94 5.82 -23.80
N HIS A 22 3.14 6.08 -22.50
CA HIS A 22 4.38 6.66 -21.97
C HIS A 22 5.03 5.83 -20.86
N THR A 23 4.32 4.90 -20.24
CA THR A 23 4.82 4.13 -19.10
C THR A 23 4.51 2.65 -19.25
N ILE A 24 5.36 1.83 -18.63
CA ILE A 24 5.13 0.41 -18.45
C ILE A 24 5.24 0.15 -16.96
N GLU A 25 4.22 -0.46 -16.38
CA GLU A 25 4.09 -0.61 -14.93
C GLU A 25 3.75 -2.05 -14.57
N LEU A 26 4.35 -2.57 -13.49
CA LEU A 26 3.95 -3.82 -12.86
C LEU A 26 3.11 -3.49 -11.63
N ASN A 27 1.82 -3.81 -11.69
CA ASN A 27 0.86 -3.49 -10.65
C ASN A 27 0.39 -4.74 -9.91
N ILE A 28 0.48 -4.72 -8.58
CA ILE A 28 0.01 -5.77 -7.68
C ILE A 28 -1.22 -5.23 -6.95
N GLN A 29 -2.40 -5.76 -7.24
CA GLN A 29 -3.68 -5.18 -6.79
C GLN A 29 -4.49 -6.08 -5.86
N SER A 30 -4.35 -7.42 -5.93
CA SER A 30 -5.10 -8.33 -5.06
C SER A 30 -4.42 -8.42 -3.69
N ILE A 31 -5.21 -8.56 -2.62
CA ILE A 31 -4.67 -8.73 -1.26
C ILE A 31 -3.79 -9.99 -1.20
N GLU A 32 -4.21 -11.07 -1.85
CA GLU A 32 -3.48 -12.33 -1.92
C GLU A 32 -2.09 -12.15 -2.56
N ASP A 33 -2.00 -11.42 -3.66
CA ASP A 33 -0.72 -11.17 -4.33
C ASP A 33 0.16 -10.21 -3.53
N VAL A 34 -0.43 -9.20 -2.89
CA VAL A 34 0.32 -8.29 -2.01
C VAL A 34 0.94 -9.07 -0.84
N LYS A 35 0.21 -10.03 -0.25
CA LYS A 35 0.76 -10.90 0.81
C LYS A 35 1.97 -11.68 0.33
N LYS A 36 1.87 -12.33 -0.83
CA LYS A 36 3.00 -13.08 -1.44
C LYS A 36 4.19 -12.16 -1.68
N PHE A 37 3.94 -10.97 -2.22
CA PHE A 37 4.97 -9.96 -2.46
C PHE A 37 5.66 -9.54 -1.16
N ILE A 38 4.92 -9.27 -0.09
CA ILE A 38 5.50 -8.93 1.21
C ILE A 38 6.42 -10.04 1.71
N VAL A 39 5.97 -11.30 1.65
CA VAL A 39 6.79 -12.46 2.09
C VAL A 39 8.08 -12.56 1.29
N LEU A 40 8.00 -12.37 -0.03
CA LEU A 40 9.16 -12.39 -0.91
C LEU A 40 10.14 -11.25 -0.60
N MET A 41 9.63 -10.05 -0.26
CA MET A 41 10.43 -8.83 -0.22
C MET A 41 10.91 -8.43 1.18
N LYS A 42 10.35 -9.01 2.25
CA LYS A 42 10.60 -8.60 3.64
C LYS A 42 12.09 -8.57 4.04
N ASP A 43 12.89 -9.48 3.49
CA ASP A 43 14.31 -9.64 3.81
C ASP A 43 15.23 -8.95 2.80
N HIS A 44 14.67 -8.45 1.69
CA HIS A 44 15.44 -7.87 0.58
C HIS A 44 15.24 -6.36 0.41
N VAL A 45 14.17 -5.80 0.98
CA VAL A 45 13.86 -4.37 0.87
C VAL A 45 14.43 -3.59 2.05
N ILE A 46 15.43 -2.76 1.76
CA ILE A 46 16.06 -1.88 2.76
C ILE A 46 15.35 -0.51 2.80
N LEU A 47 15.27 0.18 1.65
CA LEU A 47 14.74 1.55 1.58
C LEU A 47 13.24 1.66 1.83
N LYS A 48 12.45 0.71 1.34
CA LYS A 48 10.98 0.72 1.44
C LYS A 48 10.46 -0.21 2.54
N LYS A 49 11.32 -0.58 3.50
CA LYS A 49 10.93 -1.43 4.64
C LYS A 49 9.74 -0.85 5.43
N PRO A 50 9.71 0.47 5.75
CA PRO A 50 8.54 1.05 6.44
C PRO A 50 7.24 0.92 5.65
N HIS A 51 7.30 0.96 4.32
CA HIS A 51 6.12 0.78 3.45
C HIS A 51 5.58 -0.65 3.53
N LEU A 52 6.48 -1.65 3.55
CA LEU A 52 6.08 -3.05 3.72
C LEU A 52 5.45 -3.29 5.10
N GLU A 53 6.00 -2.70 6.16
CA GLU A 53 5.45 -2.82 7.52
C GLU A 53 4.04 -2.20 7.62
N ILE A 54 3.83 -1.04 7.00
CA ILE A 54 2.50 -0.41 6.93
C ILE A 54 1.51 -1.30 6.17
N LEU A 55 1.94 -1.90 5.05
CA LEU A 55 1.11 -2.77 4.23
C LEU A 55 0.75 -4.07 4.98
N GLN A 56 1.68 -4.63 5.75
CA GLN A 56 1.43 -5.76 6.65
C GLN A 56 0.36 -5.43 7.70
N LYS A 57 0.46 -4.26 8.35
CA LYS A 57 -0.56 -3.81 9.33
C LYS A 57 -1.93 -3.67 8.67
N TYR A 58 -1.99 -3.05 7.49
CA TYR A 58 -3.23 -2.90 6.73
C TYR A 58 -3.89 -4.26 6.44
N ILE A 59 -3.11 -5.22 5.95
CA ILE A 59 -3.62 -6.57 5.66
C ILE A 59 -4.20 -7.23 6.91
N SER A 60 -3.51 -7.13 8.06
CA SER A 60 -4.01 -7.67 9.33
C SER A 60 -5.39 -7.11 9.72
N ILE A 61 -5.59 -5.80 9.53
CA ILE A 61 -6.89 -5.15 9.80
C ILE A 61 -7.97 -5.64 8.82
N VAL A 62 -7.60 -5.88 7.56
CA VAL A 62 -8.54 -6.36 6.55
C VAL A 62 -8.95 -7.82 6.81
N GLU A 63 -7.98 -8.70 7.05
CA GLU A 63 -8.21 -10.13 7.29
C GLU A 63 -9.02 -10.39 8.56
N SER A 64 -8.77 -9.62 9.62
CA SER A 64 -9.57 -9.67 10.85
C SER A 64 -10.96 -9.06 10.70
N LYS A 65 -11.32 -8.52 9.52
CA LYS A 65 -12.55 -7.77 9.24
C LYS A 65 -12.75 -6.54 10.14
N ASN A 66 -11.72 -6.10 10.88
CA ASN A 66 -11.81 -4.94 11.76
C ASN A 66 -12.00 -3.64 10.98
N HIS A 67 -11.61 -3.59 9.70
CA HIS A 67 -11.90 -2.48 8.79
C HIS A 67 -13.39 -2.15 8.65
N LEU A 68 -14.29 -3.10 8.95
CA LEU A 68 -15.74 -2.89 8.93
C LEU A 68 -16.25 -2.14 10.17
N LYS A 69 -15.44 -2.04 11.22
CA LYS A 69 -15.74 -1.28 12.43
C LYS A 69 -15.18 0.13 12.32
N ARG A 70 -15.83 1.07 13.01
CA ARG A 70 -15.39 2.48 13.08
C ARG A 70 -13.93 2.60 13.51
N GLU A 71 -13.53 1.85 14.53
CA GLU A 71 -12.17 1.89 15.10
C GLU A 71 -11.14 1.39 14.09
N GLY A 72 -11.42 0.29 13.39
CA GLY A 72 -10.51 -0.26 12.39
C GLY A 72 -10.44 0.58 11.12
N PHE A 73 -11.53 1.24 10.72
CA PHE A 73 -11.48 2.24 9.64
C PHE A 73 -10.61 3.45 10.02
N ILE A 74 -10.75 3.96 11.24
CA ILE A 74 -9.88 5.03 11.77
C ILE A 74 -8.40 4.58 11.78
N GLU A 75 -8.13 3.32 12.11
CA GLU A 75 -6.79 2.76 12.07
C GLU A 75 -6.22 2.73 10.64
N ILE A 76 -7.02 2.34 9.65
CA ILE A 76 -6.64 2.41 8.22
C ILE A 76 -6.30 3.84 7.81
N LEU A 77 -7.11 4.83 8.20
CA LEU A 77 -6.84 6.24 7.90
C LEU A 77 -5.51 6.71 8.50
N LYS A 78 -5.18 6.27 9.72
CA LYS A 78 -3.88 6.55 10.35
C LYS A 78 -2.72 5.90 9.58
N LEU A 79 -2.88 4.66 9.12
CA LEU A 79 -1.88 3.99 8.28
C LEU A 79 -1.66 4.72 6.94
N ILE A 80 -2.72 5.22 6.29
CA ILE A 80 -2.59 6.04 5.07
C ILE A 80 -1.79 7.31 5.35
N LYS A 81 -2.05 7.98 6.48
CA LYS A 81 -1.29 9.17 6.91
C LYS A 81 0.18 8.85 7.13
N GLU A 82 0.48 7.71 7.77
CA GLU A 82 1.85 7.22 7.97
C GLU A 82 2.54 6.94 6.62
N LEU A 83 1.84 6.27 5.70
CA LEU A 83 2.34 5.95 4.35
C LEU A 83 2.71 7.21 3.56
N ARG A 84 1.88 8.25 3.65
CA ARG A 84 2.16 9.56 3.03
C ARG A 84 3.43 10.20 3.61
N LYS A 85 3.59 10.15 4.93
CA LYS A 85 4.78 10.68 5.61
C LYS A 85 6.06 9.98 5.14
N VAL A 86 6.05 8.64 5.04
CA VAL A 86 7.23 7.88 4.58
C VAL A 86 7.51 8.04 3.08
N ASN A 87 6.50 8.39 2.28
CA ASN A 87 6.69 8.70 0.86
C ASN A 87 7.27 10.10 0.59
N ARG A 88 7.40 10.98 1.60
CA ARG A 88 7.79 12.40 1.46
C ARG A 88 6.89 13.21 0.49
N VAL A 89 5.79 12.64 0.03
CA VAL A 89 4.75 13.33 -0.74
C VAL A 89 3.80 13.95 0.28
N VAL A 90 4.14 15.15 0.77
CA VAL A 90 3.21 15.96 1.55
C VAL A 90 2.81 17.15 0.68
N ARG A 91 1.78 16.96 -0.15
CA ARG A 91 1.08 18.08 -0.77
C ARG A 91 0.25 18.73 0.34
N GLY A 92 0.41 20.04 0.56
CA GLY A 92 -0.09 20.76 1.75
C GLY A 92 -1.58 20.58 2.04
N ASN A 93 -2.42 20.37 1.02
CA ASN A 93 -3.88 20.31 1.18
C ASN A 93 -4.40 18.95 1.68
N GLU A 94 -3.77 17.82 1.34
CA GLU A 94 -4.33 16.48 1.62
C GLU A 94 -4.17 16.01 3.08
N LYS A 95 -3.36 16.71 3.88
CA LYS A 95 -3.17 16.42 5.31
C LYS A 95 -4.39 16.85 6.13
N HIS A 96 -5.10 17.90 5.67
CA HIS A 96 -6.28 18.42 6.33
C HIS A 96 -7.46 17.45 6.23
N ASP A 97 -7.64 16.79 5.08
CA ASP A 97 -8.78 15.93 4.80
C ASP A 97 -8.87 14.71 5.74
N ILE A 98 -7.77 13.98 5.97
CA ILE A 98 -7.80 12.78 6.82
C ILE A 98 -8.09 13.15 8.28
N ASP A 99 -7.48 14.24 8.78
CA ASP A 99 -7.68 14.67 10.16
C ASP A 99 -9.10 15.23 10.39
N GLU A 100 -9.74 15.76 9.36
CA GLU A 100 -11.15 16.16 9.38
C GLU A 100 -12.08 14.95 9.37
N ILE A 101 -11.84 13.95 8.51
CA ILE A 101 -12.61 12.70 8.48
C ILE A 101 -12.52 11.97 9.82
N ILE A 102 -11.33 11.87 10.42
CA ILE A 102 -11.18 11.24 11.74
C ILE A 102 -11.94 12.03 12.81
N ARG A 103 -12.00 13.37 12.72
CA ARG A 103 -12.73 14.21 13.68
C ARG A 103 -14.25 14.05 13.55
N SER A 104 -14.79 14.03 12.33
CA SER A 104 -16.22 13.80 12.12
C SER A 104 -16.64 12.40 12.61
N MET A 105 -15.75 11.43 12.50
CA MET A 105 -15.93 10.09 13.07
C MET A 105 -15.55 9.99 14.54
N ARG A 106 -15.55 11.06 15.34
CA ARG A 106 -15.43 11.02 16.82
C ARG A 106 -16.64 11.60 17.56
N VAL A 107 -17.52 12.26 16.82
CA VAL A 107 -18.85 12.67 17.27
C VAL A 107 -19.78 11.46 17.27
#